data_AF-A0A804I5W4-F1
#
_entry.id   AF-A0A804I5W4-F1
#
_cell.length_a   1.000
_cell.length_b   1.000
_cell.length_c   1.000
_cell.angle_alpha   90.00
_cell.angle_beta   90.00
_cell.angle_gamma   90.00
#
_symmetry.space_group_name_H-M   'P 1'
#
loop_
_entity.id
_entity.type
_entity.pdbx_description
1 polymer ?
#
loop_
_entity_poly.entity_id
_entity_poly.type
_entity_poly.pdbx_seq_one_letter_code
_entity_poly.pdbx_strand_id
1 'polypeptide(L)'
;MRRSSPLLRQILRGAASSSSSSVGRRSVTYMPRPGDGAPRPVTLIPGDGIGPLVTGAVRRVMEAMHAPVYFETYEVHGDMTTVPPEVIESIRRNKVCLKGGLATPVGGGVSSLNMQLRKELDLYASLVHCFNLPGLPTRHENVNIVVIRENTEGEYSGLEHEVVPGVVESLKVITKFCSERIAKYAFEYAYLNNRKTVTAVHKANIMKLADGLFLESCREVATKYPGIKYNEIIVDNCCMQLVSKPEQFDVMVTPNLYGNLVANTAAGIAGGTGVMPGGNVGQDHAVFEQGASAGNVGNEKLVEQKKANPVALLLSSAMMLRHLQFPSFADRLVTAVKRVIAEGKYKTKDLGGSGTTQEVVDAVIANLD
;
A
#
# COMPACT_ATOMS: atom_id res chain seq x y z
N MET A 1 -10.24 -37.85 -74.37
CA MET A 1 -9.00 -38.49 -74.89
C MET A 1 -8.15 -38.94 -73.70
N ARG A 2 -7.85 -40.26 -73.64
CA ARG A 2 -6.73 -40.99 -72.99
C ARG A 2 -6.35 -40.65 -71.53
N ARG A 3 -6.64 -41.52 -70.54
CA ARG A 3 -5.87 -42.71 -70.04
C ARG A 3 -4.49 -42.27 -69.47
N SER A 4 -4.06 -42.59 -68.25
CA SER A 4 -3.95 -43.94 -67.64
C SER A 4 -3.63 -43.89 -66.13
N SER A 5 -3.90 -45.01 -65.46
CA SER A 5 -3.80 -45.31 -64.02
C SER A 5 -2.45 -45.99 -63.65
N PRO A 6 -2.23 -46.59 -62.45
CA PRO A 6 -1.02 -46.38 -61.62
C PRO A 6 -0.10 -47.62 -61.52
N LEU A 7 1.18 -47.43 -61.19
CA LEU A 7 2.15 -48.52 -61.00
C LEU A 7 3.20 -48.12 -59.94
N LEU A 8 2.99 -48.53 -58.69
CA LEU A 8 3.87 -49.47 -57.97
C LEU A 8 3.50 -49.49 -56.47
N ARG A 9 2.79 -50.56 -56.08
CA ARG A 9 2.81 -51.11 -54.73
C ARG A 9 4.11 -51.90 -54.55
N GLN A 10 4.58 -51.93 -53.31
CA GLN A 10 5.46 -52.93 -52.70
C GLN A 10 6.94 -52.96 -53.12
N ILE A 11 7.76 -52.27 -52.34
CA ILE A 11 8.89 -52.95 -51.70
C ILE A 11 8.57 -53.03 -50.20
N LEU A 12 8.66 -54.27 -49.71
CA LEU A 12 8.31 -54.78 -48.40
C LEU A 12 9.60 -54.97 -47.58
N ARG A 13 9.46 -54.85 -46.25
CA ARG A 13 10.20 -55.56 -45.16
C ARG A 13 11.35 -54.85 -44.42
N GLY A 14 11.11 -54.73 -43.12
CA GLY A 14 12.08 -54.57 -42.03
C GLY A 14 11.78 -53.32 -41.20
N ALA A 15 11.31 -53.33 -39.95
CA ALA A 15 11.03 -54.37 -38.98
C ALA A 15 9.97 -53.84 -37.99
N ALA A 16 9.21 -54.74 -37.39
CA ALA A 16 8.31 -54.45 -36.28
C ALA A 16 9.08 -54.37 -34.95
N SER A 17 8.67 -53.49 -34.03
CA SER A 17 8.10 -53.86 -32.72
C SER A 17 8.15 -52.71 -31.69
N SER A 18 6.98 -52.47 -31.07
CA SER A 18 6.71 -52.00 -29.68
C SER A 18 7.35 -50.69 -29.19
N SER A 19 6.61 -49.76 -28.58
CA SER A 19 5.76 -49.98 -27.41
C SER A 19 4.74 -48.85 -27.17
N SER A 20 3.69 -49.22 -26.45
CA SER A 20 2.57 -48.42 -25.98
C SER A 20 2.93 -47.32 -24.97
N SER A 21 2.27 -46.17 -25.09
CA SER A 21 1.77 -45.44 -23.91
C SER A 21 0.50 -44.66 -24.25
N SER A 22 -0.63 -45.26 -23.88
CA SER A 22 -1.83 -44.52 -23.49
C SER A 22 -1.53 -43.65 -22.25
N VAL A 23 -2.36 -42.61 -22.04
CA VAL A 23 -2.49 -41.70 -20.87
C VAL A 23 -1.99 -40.30 -21.22
N GLY A 24 -2.81 -39.25 -21.32
CA GLY A 24 -4.23 -39.14 -21.03
C GLY A 24 -4.76 -37.78 -21.49
N ARG A 25 -6.08 -37.72 -21.67
CA ARG A 25 -6.86 -36.47 -21.75
C ARG A 25 -6.43 -35.56 -20.59
N ARG A 26 -5.79 -34.43 -20.87
CA ARG A 26 -5.67 -33.34 -19.89
C ARG A 26 -7.03 -32.66 -19.76
N SER A 27 -7.89 -33.24 -18.93
CA SER A 27 -8.90 -32.47 -18.22
C SER A 27 -8.17 -31.67 -17.15
N VAL A 28 -7.68 -30.48 -17.51
CA VAL A 28 -7.25 -29.51 -16.50
C VAL A 28 -8.50 -28.77 -16.08
N THR A 29 -9.20 -29.33 -15.09
CA THR A 29 -10.06 -28.56 -14.21
C THR A 29 -9.32 -27.29 -13.82
N TYR A 30 -9.91 -26.14 -14.15
CA TYR A 30 -9.50 -24.81 -13.72
C TYR A 30 -9.64 -24.76 -12.18
N MET A 31 -8.69 -25.35 -11.47
CA MET A 31 -8.43 -25.00 -10.08
C MET A 31 -7.39 -23.89 -10.11
N PRO A 32 -7.68 -22.68 -9.60
CA PRO A 32 -6.61 -21.73 -9.30
C PRO A 32 -5.60 -22.43 -8.40
N ARG A 33 -4.29 -22.16 -8.61
CA ARG A 33 -3.28 -22.63 -7.67
C ARG A 33 -3.67 -22.10 -6.29
N PRO A 34 -3.95 -22.94 -5.29
CA PRO A 34 -3.83 -22.50 -3.92
C PRO A 34 -2.46 -21.84 -3.81
N GLY A 35 -2.35 -20.66 -3.20
CA GLY A 35 -1.04 -20.09 -2.89
C GLY A 35 -0.20 -21.24 -2.35
N ASP A 36 0.95 -21.48 -2.95
CA ASP A 36 1.73 -22.73 -2.83
C ASP A 36 2.20 -23.05 -1.40
N GLY A 37 1.79 -22.24 -0.41
CA GLY A 37 2.18 -22.31 0.99
C GLY A 37 3.65 -22.02 1.18
N ALA A 38 4.39 -21.71 0.10
CA ALA A 38 5.82 -21.54 0.15
C ALA A 38 6.13 -20.25 0.91
N PRO A 39 6.99 -20.30 1.94
CA PRO A 39 7.42 -19.11 2.65
C PRO A 39 7.98 -18.06 1.69
N ARG A 40 7.49 -16.83 1.81
CA ARG A 40 7.94 -15.70 0.98
C ARG A 40 8.97 -14.85 1.73
N PRO A 41 10.12 -14.53 1.13
CA PRO A 41 11.02 -13.53 1.69
C PRO A 41 10.34 -12.15 1.66
N VAL A 42 10.47 -11.41 2.75
CA VAL A 42 10.06 -10.00 2.83
C VAL A 42 11.24 -9.20 3.36
N THR A 43 11.61 -8.12 2.67
CA THR A 43 12.61 -7.19 3.17
C THR A 43 12.02 -6.40 4.33
N LEU A 44 12.68 -6.40 5.50
CA LEU A 44 12.25 -5.67 6.67
C LEU A 44 13.21 -4.51 6.96
N ILE A 45 12.67 -3.30 7.03
CA ILE A 45 13.41 -2.11 7.47
C ILE A 45 12.81 -1.66 8.81
N PRO A 46 13.47 -1.91 9.96
CA PRO A 46 12.96 -1.49 11.26
C PRO A 46 12.70 0.03 11.32
N GLY A 47 13.60 0.81 10.74
CA GLY A 47 13.55 2.27 10.73
C GLY A 47 13.89 2.90 12.07
N ASP A 48 13.45 4.14 12.26
CA ASP A 48 13.81 4.99 13.39
C ASP A 48 12.68 5.11 14.44
N GLY A 49 13.04 5.64 15.61
CA GLY A 49 12.12 5.94 16.70
C GLY A 49 11.33 4.71 17.15
N ILE A 50 10.00 4.76 17.02
CA ILE A 50 9.14 3.64 17.39
C ILE A 50 9.20 2.47 16.40
N GLY A 51 9.83 2.66 15.23
CA GLY A 51 9.93 1.70 14.13
C GLY A 51 10.35 0.29 14.57
N PRO A 52 11.49 0.12 15.27
CA PRO A 52 11.94 -1.17 15.78
C PRO A 52 10.95 -1.85 16.74
N LEU A 53 10.23 -1.07 17.57
CA LEU A 53 9.22 -1.62 18.48
C LEU A 53 8.01 -2.18 17.72
N VAL A 54 7.48 -1.42 16.76
CA VAL A 54 6.29 -1.84 16.00
C VAL A 54 6.60 -2.91 14.95
N THR A 55 7.78 -2.90 14.35
CA THR A 55 8.21 -3.96 13.42
C THR A 55 8.52 -5.25 14.19
N GLY A 56 9.12 -5.15 15.38
CA GLY A 56 9.28 -6.28 16.30
C GLY A 56 7.94 -6.88 16.73
N ALA A 57 6.93 -6.04 17.00
CA ALA A 57 5.57 -6.49 17.26
C ALA A 57 4.98 -7.29 16.08
N VAL A 58 5.13 -6.80 14.85
CA VAL A 58 4.69 -7.54 13.65
C VAL A 58 5.39 -8.89 13.53
N ARG A 59 6.72 -8.95 13.70
CA ARG A 59 7.48 -10.21 13.65
C ARG A 59 6.93 -11.25 14.61
N ARG A 60 6.67 -10.86 15.87
CA ARG A 60 6.15 -11.76 16.90
C ARG A 60 4.76 -12.30 16.57
N VAL A 61 3.88 -11.44 16.06
CA VAL A 61 2.52 -11.86 15.65
C VAL A 61 2.57 -12.80 14.45
N MET A 62 3.41 -12.50 13.46
CA MET A 62 3.62 -13.35 12.28
C MET A 62 4.17 -14.74 12.64
N GLU A 63 5.13 -14.79 13.56
CA GLU A 63 5.69 -16.03 14.09
C GLU A 63 4.63 -16.84 14.86
N ALA A 64 3.86 -16.18 15.75
CA ALA A 64 2.83 -16.83 16.54
C ALA A 64 1.70 -17.44 15.69
N MET A 65 1.35 -16.82 14.55
CA MET A 65 0.36 -17.39 13.64
C MET A 65 0.93 -18.36 12.61
N HIS A 66 2.25 -18.62 12.63
CA HIS A 66 2.97 -19.41 11.63
C HIS A 66 2.74 -18.93 10.20
N ALA A 67 2.81 -17.61 9.99
CA ALA A 67 2.66 -17.01 8.67
C ALA A 67 3.76 -17.52 7.71
N PRO A 68 3.45 -17.81 6.44
CA PRO A 68 4.42 -18.26 5.44
C PRO A 68 5.27 -17.09 4.91
N VAL A 69 5.93 -16.36 5.81
CA VAL A 69 6.82 -15.25 5.51
C VAL A 69 8.06 -15.33 6.40
N TYR A 70 9.21 -14.96 5.86
CA TYR A 70 10.42 -14.75 6.66
C TYR A 70 11.04 -13.39 6.31
N PHE A 71 11.57 -12.72 7.32
CA PHE A 71 12.04 -11.34 7.20
C PHE A 71 13.56 -11.27 7.03
N GLU A 72 14.00 -10.69 5.91
CA GLU A 72 15.39 -10.28 5.69
C GLU A 72 15.54 -8.85 6.24
N THR A 73 16.16 -8.70 7.40
CA THR A 73 16.21 -7.41 8.12
C THR A 73 17.43 -6.61 7.71
N TYR A 74 17.22 -5.33 7.39
CA TYR A 74 18.26 -4.37 7.07
C TYR A 74 18.08 -3.11 7.91
N GLU A 75 19.15 -2.69 8.58
CA GLU A 75 19.16 -1.46 9.37
C GLU A 75 19.35 -0.27 8.45
N VAL A 76 18.32 0.58 8.36
CA VAL A 76 18.34 1.83 7.60
C VAL A 76 17.82 2.92 8.52
N HIS A 77 18.57 4.01 8.60
CA HIS A 77 18.26 5.15 9.47
C HIS A 77 18.10 6.41 8.64
N GLY A 78 17.17 7.28 9.05
CA GLY A 78 16.80 8.50 8.33
C GLY A 78 17.90 9.57 8.24
N ASP A 79 18.97 9.44 9.03
CA ASP A 79 20.17 10.28 9.00
C ASP A 79 21.20 9.83 7.96
N MET A 80 21.02 8.64 7.36
CA MET A 80 21.87 8.17 6.26
C MET A 80 21.68 9.05 5.02
N THR A 81 22.74 9.22 4.25
CA THR A 81 22.72 10.04 3.03
C THR A 81 21.92 9.39 1.90
N THR A 82 21.96 8.06 1.81
CA THR A 82 21.29 7.27 0.79
C THR A 82 20.83 5.95 1.37
N VAL A 83 19.77 5.38 0.81
CA VAL A 83 19.40 3.99 1.05
C VAL A 83 20.55 3.11 0.56
N PRO A 84 21.06 2.16 1.38
CA PRO A 84 22.11 1.27 0.96
C PRO A 84 21.69 0.43 -0.27
N PRO A 85 22.55 0.27 -1.29
CA PRO A 85 22.20 -0.45 -2.52
C PRO A 85 21.69 -1.87 -2.29
N GLU A 86 22.25 -2.59 -1.31
CA GLU A 86 21.86 -3.94 -0.94
C GLU A 86 20.40 -4.05 -0.47
N VAL A 87 19.86 -2.97 0.10
CA VAL A 87 18.45 -2.88 0.51
C VAL A 87 17.56 -2.76 -0.72
N ILE A 88 17.92 -1.89 -1.66
CA ILE A 88 17.20 -1.76 -2.93
C ILE A 88 17.22 -3.09 -3.71
N GLU A 89 18.37 -3.75 -3.75
CA GLU A 89 18.52 -5.08 -4.38
C GLU A 89 17.68 -6.14 -3.67
N SER A 90 17.64 -6.14 -2.34
CA SER A 90 16.76 -7.02 -1.56
C SER A 90 15.29 -6.79 -1.91
N ILE A 91 14.84 -5.54 -1.97
CA ILE A 91 13.44 -5.22 -2.35
C ILE A 91 13.17 -5.62 -3.81
N ARG A 92 14.11 -5.42 -4.73
CA ARG A 92 13.98 -5.85 -6.13
C ARG A 92 13.94 -7.36 -6.28
N ARG A 93 14.64 -8.12 -5.42
CA ARG A 93 14.61 -9.59 -5.38
C ARG A 93 13.32 -10.12 -4.77
N ASN A 94 12.95 -9.59 -3.61
CA ASN A 94 11.83 -10.08 -2.79
C ASN A 94 10.48 -9.52 -3.25
N LYS A 95 10.48 -8.42 -4.02
CA LYS A 95 9.33 -7.65 -4.50
C LYS A 95 8.50 -6.96 -3.41
N VAL A 96 8.67 -7.34 -2.16
CA VAL A 96 7.88 -6.84 -1.03
C VAL A 96 8.78 -6.41 0.11
N CYS A 97 8.44 -5.26 0.70
CA CYS A 97 9.07 -4.72 1.89
C CYS A 97 8.04 -4.35 2.94
N LEU A 98 8.35 -4.57 4.21
CA LEU A 98 7.67 -3.97 5.35
C LEU A 98 8.66 -3.00 6.01
N LYS A 99 8.26 -1.75 6.24
CA LYS A 99 9.12 -0.74 6.88
C LYS A 99 8.46 -0.06 8.06
N GLY A 100 9.26 0.29 9.06
CA GLY A 100 8.92 1.30 10.05
C GLY A 100 9.04 2.73 9.50
N GLY A 101 8.87 3.71 10.38
CA GLY A 101 9.07 5.12 10.03
C GLY A 101 10.55 5.43 9.85
N LEU A 102 10.91 6.19 8.82
CA LEU A 102 12.26 6.74 8.66
C LEU A 102 12.19 8.23 8.92
N ALA A 103 13.06 8.73 9.80
CA ALA A 103 13.16 10.14 10.10
C ALA A 103 13.54 10.91 8.82
N THR A 104 13.11 12.16 8.71
CA THR A 104 13.52 13.04 7.61
C THR A 104 14.01 14.34 8.25
N PRO A 105 15.28 14.71 8.05
CA PRO A 105 15.81 15.98 8.53
C PRO A 105 14.97 17.15 8.01
N VAL A 106 14.69 18.14 8.88
CA VAL A 106 13.96 19.35 8.48
C VAL A 106 14.99 20.41 8.08
N GLY A 107 14.91 20.84 6.81
CA GLY A 107 15.81 21.86 6.25
C GLY A 107 17.10 21.27 5.67
N GLY A 108 17.64 21.97 4.67
CA GLY A 108 18.94 21.67 4.07
C GLY A 108 18.94 20.53 3.06
N GLY A 109 18.42 20.77 1.85
CA GLY A 109 18.80 20.17 0.55
C GLY A 109 18.90 18.64 0.36
N VAL A 110 18.82 17.82 1.42
CA VAL A 110 18.99 16.37 1.35
C VAL A 110 17.64 15.74 1.03
N SER A 111 17.60 14.93 -0.01
CA SER A 111 16.41 14.17 -0.40
C SER A 111 16.06 13.14 0.69
N SER A 112 14.82 13.16 1.18
CA SER A 112 14.31 12.17 2.14
C SER A 112 14.53 10.74 1.63
N LEU A 113 15.04 9.83 2.49
CA LEU A 113 15.19 8.41 2.14
C LEU A 113 13.85 7.75 1.76
N ASN A 114 12.74 8.20 2.36
CA ASN A 114 11.40 7.74 1.96
C ASN A 114 11.11 8.12 0.50
N MET A 115 11.52 9.31 0.06
CA MET A 115 11.37 9.74 -1.33
C MET A 115 12.31 8.98 -2.26
N GLN A 116 13.54 8.71 -1.82
CA GLN A 116 14.48 7.90 -2.58
C GLN A 116 13.93 6.50 -2.83
N LEU A 117 13.41 5.80 -1.81
CA LEU A 117 12.76 4.50 -1.97
C LEU A 117 11.62 4.55 -2.98
N ARG A 118 10.77 5.59 -2.93
CA ARG A 118 9.64 5.75 -3.85
C ARG A 118 10.07 5.93 -5.30
N LYS A 119 11.12 6.72 -5.54
CA LYS A 119 11.65 6.98 -6.88
C LYS A 119 12.41 5.77 -7.43
N GLU A 120 13.33 5.19 -6.67
CA GLU A 120 14.18 4.06 -7.07
C GLU A 120 13.42 2.76 -7.39
N LEU A 121 12.23 2.60 -6.79
CA LEU A 121 11.37 1.44 -6.94
C LEU A 121 10.08 1.73 -7.73
N ASP A 122 9.91 2.97 -8.21
CA ASP A 122 8.71 3.49 -8.88
C ASP A 122 7.40 3.14 -8.15
N LEU A 123 7.37 3.41 -6.84
CA LEU A 123 6.21 3.17 -5.96
C LEU A 123 5.17 4.28 -6.13
N TYR A 124 4.55 4.33 -7.30
CA TYR A 124 3.74 5.46 -7.75
C TYR A 124 2.41 5.65 -7.03
N ALA A 125 1.86 4.61 -6.39
CA ALA A 125 0.59 4.68 -5.69
C ALA A 125 0.79 4.51 -4.18
N SER A 126 0.54 5.58 -3.42
CA SER A 126 0.42 5.51 -1.96
C SER A 126 -1.05 5.27 -1.59
N LEU A 127 -1.32 4.25 -0.76
CA LEU A 127 -2.66 3.86 -0.35
C LEU A 127 -2.77 3.93 1.17
N VAL A 128 -3.82 4.59 1.66
CA VAL A 128 -4.15 4.70 3.08
C VAL A 128 -5.62 4.36 3.28
N HIS A 129 -5.91 3.36 4.11
CA HIS A 129 -7.28 2.92 4.38
C HIS A 129 -7.74 3.46 5.74
N CYS A 130 -8.59 4.48 5.70
CA CYS A 130 -9.12 5.18 6.86
C CYS A 130 -10.52 4.66 7.19
N PHE A 131 -10.67 3.92 8.28
CA PHE A 131 -11.95 3.36 8.67
C PHE A 131 -12.17 3.38 10.18
N ASN A 132 -13.41 3.54 10.61
CA ASN A 132 -13.72 3.42 12.04
C ASN A 132 -13.49 1.97 12.51
N LEU A 133 -12.69 1.81 13.55
CA LEU A 133 -12.53 0.55 14.25
C LEU A 133 -13.65 0.37 15.28
N PRO A 134 -14.37 -0.77 15.29
CA PRO A 134 -15.35 -1.06 16.32
C PRO A 134 -14.75 -0.92 17.74
N GLY A 135 -15.46 -0.26 18.65
CA GLY A 135 -15.03 0.01 20.03
C GLY A 135 -14.01 1.14 20.21
N LEU A 136 -13.52 1.75 19.12
CA LEU A 136 -12.73 2.98 19.20
C LEU A 136 -13.66 4.21 19.05
N PRO A 137 -13.91 4.98 20.12
CA PRO A 137 -14.75 6.16 20.03
C PRO A 137 -14.09 7.25 19.17
N THR A 138 -14.84 7.78 18.22
CA THR A 138 -14.42 8.88 17.33
C THR A 138 -15.57 9.87 17.18
N ARG A 139 -15.32 11.04 16.60
CA ARG A 139 -16.37 12.07 16.40
C ARG A 139 -17.34 11.73 15.28
N HIS A 140 -16.91 10.94 14.31
CA HIS A 140 -17.68 10.56 13.13
C HIS A 140 -17.79 9.04 13.04
N GLU A 141 -18.97 8.56 12.68
CA GLU A 141 -19.25 7.13 12.54
C GLU A 141 -19.35 6.73 11.06
N ASN A 142 -19.25 5.43 10.77
CA ASN A 142 -19.38 4.85 9.43
C ASN A 142 -18.40 5.38 8.38
N VAL A 143 -17.24 5.88 8.81
CA VAL A 143 -16.12 6.28 7.95
C VAL A 143 -15.42 5.02 7.43
N ASN A 144 -15.27 4.94 6.11
CA ASN A 144 -14.54 3.87 5.42
C ASN A 144 -13.99 4.38 4.07
N ILE A 145 -12.99 5.24 4.16
CA ILE A 145 -12.39 5.97 3.05
C ILE A 145 -11.07 5.33 2.66
N VAL A 146 -10.80 5.19 1.37
CA VAL A 146 -9.48 4.81 0.86
C VAL A 146 -8.90 5.98 0.08
N VAL A 147 -7.77 6.50 0.55
CA VAL A 147 -7.05 7.58 -0.12
C VAL A 147 -5.92 6.98 -0.95
N ILE A 148 -5.97 7.21 -2.25
CA ILE A 148 -4.99 6.78 -3.25
C ILE A 148 -4.30 8.03 -3.79
N ARG A 149 -3.02 8.14 -3.48
CA ARG A 149 -2.19 9.32 -3.73
C ARG A 149 -1.12 8.98 -4.76
N GLU A 150 -0.98 9.86 -5.76
CA GLU A 150 0.19 9.89 -6.64
C GLU A 150 1.45 10.18 -5.80
N ASN A 151 2.52 9.40 -5.98
CA ASN A 151 3.62 9.35 -5.01
C ASN A 151 5.02 9.62 -5.61
N THR A 152 5.10 10.03 -6.87
CA THR A 152 6.36 10.17 -7.64
C THR A 152 6.58 11.55 -8.27
N GLU A 153 5.54 12.36 -8.44
CA GLU A 153 5.64 13.70 -9.05
C GLU A 153 4.93 14.78 -8.20
N GLY A 154 4.54 15.89 -8.82
CA GLY A 154 3.91 17.04 -8.17
C GLY A 154 4.91 17.87 -7.38
N GLU A 155 4.45 18.41 -6.27
CA GLU A 155 5.22 19.28 -5.37
C GLU A 155 6.40 18.54 -4.71
N TYR A 156 6.34 17.21 -4.65
CA TYR A 156 7.41 16.35 -4.10
C TYR A 156 8.53 16.05 -5.09
N SER A 157 8.49 16.65 -6.29
CA SER A 157 9.59 16.58 -7.25
C SER A 157 10.87 17.24 -6.70
N GLY A 158 10.73 18.19 -5.76
CA GLY A 158 11.85 18.85 -5.07
C GLY A 158 12.62 19.81 -5.96
N LEU A 159 11.99 20.30 -7.03
CA LEU A 159 12.60 21.19 -8.00
C LEU A 159 12.45 22.64 -7.51
N GLU A 160 13.38 23.08 -6.70
CA GLU A 160 13.40 24.41 -6.10
C GLU A 160 14.71 25.13 -6.41
N HIS A 161 14.63 26.43 -6.65
CA HIS A 161 15.81 27.28 -6.84
C HIS A 161 15.51 28.71 -6.42
N GLU A 162 16.55 29.42 -6.00
CA GLU A 162 16.49 30.84 -5.70
C GLU A 162 16.94 31.63 -6.93
N VAL A 163 16.02 32.35 -7.57
CA VAL A 163 16.28 33.08 -8.82
C VAL A 163 17.16 34.29 -8.54
N VAL A 164 16.83 35.03 -7.48
CA VAL A 164 17.61 36.13 -6.89
C VAL A 164 17.43 36.07 -5.37
N PRO A 165 18.36 36.65 -4.57
CA PRO A 165 18.25 36.61 -3.11
C PRO A 165 16.87 37.05 -2.60
N GLY A 166 16.17 36.15 -1.90
CA GLY A 166 14.82 36.34 -1.38
C GLY A 166 13.67 35.89 -2.31
N VAL A 167 13.94 35.38 -3.51
CA VAL A 167 12.93 34.93 -4.48
C VAL A 167 13.14 33.45 -4.81
N VAL A 168 12.31 32.60 -4.22
CA VAL A 168 12.37 31.14 -4.39
C VAL A 168 11.25 30.66 -5.30
N GLU A 169 11.60 29.91 -6.33
CA GLU A 169 10.67 29.22 -7.21
C GLU A 169 10.61 27.73 -6.84
N SER A 170 9.40 27.18 -6.82
CA SER A 170 9.13 25.76 -6.62
C SER A 170 8.30 25.23 -7.79
N LEU A 171 8.85 24.28 -8.55
CA LEU A 171 8.26 23.80 -9.79
C LEU A 171 7.41 22.54 -9.53
N LYS A 172 6.09 22.70 -9.59
CA LYS A 172 5.14 21.59 -9.61
C LYS A 172 5.07 20.98 -11.00
N VAL A 173 5.45 19.71 -11.13
CA VAL A 173 5.37 18.95 -12.38
C VAL A 173 4.26 17.91 -12.29
N ILE A 174 3.31 17.96 -13.21
CA ILE A 174 2.25 16.94 -13.37
C ILE A 174 2.34 16.40 -14.79
N THR A 175 2.33 15.09 -14.95
CA THR A 175 2.40 14.44 -16.26
C THR A 175 1.16 13.60 -16.53
N LYS A 176 0.79 13.49 -17.81
CA LYS A 176 -0.33 12.64 -18.23
C LYS A 176 -0.07 11.18 -17.86
N PHE A 177 1.15 10.69 -18.05
CA PHE A 177 1.54 9.32 -17.72
C PHE A 177 1.29 8.98 -16.23
N CYS A 178 1.78 9.80 -15.31
CA CYS A 178 1.60 9.58 -13.87
C CYS A 178 0.13 9.74 -13.44
N SER A 179 -0.58 10.71 -14.02
CA SER A 179 -2.00 10.93 -13.75
C SER A 179 -2.88 9.78 -14.24
N GLU A 180 -2.61 9.22 -15.42
CA GLU A 180 -3.34 8.06 -15.95
C GLU A 180 -3.09 6.79 -15.14
N ARG A 181 -1.83 6.51 -14.75
CA ARG A 181 -1.51 5.30 -13.98
C ARG A 181 -2.12 5.32 -12.58
N ILE A 182 -2.10 6.47 -11.88
CA ILE A 182 -2.71 6.56 -10.55
C ILE A 182 -4.24 6.49 -10.62
N ALA A 183 -4.84 7.12 -11.64
CA ALA A 183 -6.28 7.01 -11.88
C ALA A 183 -6.66 5.55 -12.18
N LYS A 184 -5.92 4.87 -13.06
CA LYS A 184 -6.15 3.45 -13.38
C LYS A 184 -6.07 2.59 -12.12
N TYR A 185 -5.04 2.77 -11.31
CA TYR A 185 -4.89 2.06 -10.04
C TYR A 185 -6.08 2.31 -9.11
N ALA A 186 -6.55 3.55 -8.99
CA ALA A 186 -7.69 3.89 -8.13
C ALA A 186 -9.00 3.24 -8.58
N PHE A 187 -9.30 3.25 -9.88
CA PHE A 187 -10.48 2.60 -10.43
C PHE A 187 -10.40 1.06 -10.37
N GLU A 188 -9.23 0.48 -10.64
CA GLU A 188 -9.00 -0.96 -10.53
C GLU A 188 -9.12 -1.43 -9.08
N TYR A 189 -8.51 -0.69 -8.14
CA TYR A 189 -8.69 -0.93 -6.71
C TYR A 189 -10.17 -0.88 -6.32
N ALA A 190 -10.88 0.16 -6.77
CA ALA A 190 -12.29 0.32 -6.47
C ALA A 190 -13.12 -0.86 -7.00
N TYR A 191 -12.86 -1.29 -8.23
CA TYR A 191 -13.52 -2.44 -8.84
C TYR A 191 -13.26 -3.75 -8.07
N LEU A 192 -11.99 -4.07 -7.81
CA LEU A 192 -11.57 -5.32 -7.16
C LEU A 192 -12.02 -5.40 -5.68
N ASN A 193 -12.20 -4.25 -5.02
CA ASN A 193 -12.61 -4.18 -3.62
C ASN A 193 -14.10 -3.83 -3.45
N ASN A 194 -14.91 -3.99 -4.50
CA ASN A 194 -16.36 -3.75 -4.49
C ASN A 194 -16.78 -2.34 -4.02
N ARG A 195 -15.91 -1.36 -4.25
CA ARG A 195 -16.16 0.06 -3.99
C ARG A 195 -17.03 0.63 -5.12
N LYS A 196 -17.78 1.70 -4.81
CA LYS A 196 -18.82 2.22 -5.71
C LYS A 196 -18.48 3.58 -6.28
N THR A 197 -17.66 4.36 -5.59
CA THR A 197 -17.37 5.73 -5.99
C THR A 197 -15.87 6.02 -5.94
N VAL A 198 -15.36 6.67 -6.99
CA VAL A 198 -14.02 7.28 -7.04
C VAL A 198 -14.18 8.78 -7.15
N THR A 199 -13.58 9.52 -6.23
CA THR A 199 -13.60 10.99 -6.19
C THR A 199 -12.20 11.55 -6.45
N ALA A 200 -12.02 12.32 -7.52
CA ALA A 200 -10.77 13.02 -7.79
C ALA A 200 -10.69 14.33 -7.00
N VAL A 201 -9.65 14.49 -6.19
CA VAL A 201 -9.40 15.72 -5.40
C VAL A 201 -8.38 16.59 -6.12
N HIS A 202 -8.70 17.86 -6.33
CA HIS A 202 -7.89 18.77 -7.15
C HIS A 202 -8.01 20.24 -6.71
N LYS A 203 -7.25 21.13 -7.33
CA LYS A 203 -7.36 22.60 -7.22
C LYS A 203 -7.29 23.25 -8.61
N ALA A 204 -7.89 22.58 -9.61
CA ALA A 204 -7.94 23.01 -11.01
C ALA A 204 -8.63 24.37 -11.26
N ASN A 205 -9.41 24.89 -10.30
CA ASN A 205 -9.94 26.26 -10.37
C ASN A 205 -8.82 27.32 -10.31
N ILE A 206 -7.69 27.01 -9.68
CA ILE A 206 -6.50 27.85 -9.63
C ILE A 206 -5.43 27.34 -10.60
N MET A 207 -5.04 26.07 -10.48
CA MET A 207 -4.03 25.44 -11.35
C MET A 207 -4.69 24.81 -12.58
N LYS A 208 -5.16 25.66 -13.49
CA LYS A 208 -5.97 25.27 -14.65
C LYS A 208 -5.28 24.24 -15.56
N LEU A 209 -3.95 24.30 -15.70
CA LEU A 209 -3.20 23.40 -16.55
C LEU A 209 -2.77 22.13 -15.80
N ALA A 210 -1.98 22.26 -14.74
CA ALA A 210 -1.43 21.10 -14.02
C ALA A 210 -2.52 20.18 -13.44
N ASP A 211 -3.44 20.74 -12.65
CA ASP A 211 -4.53 19.96 -12.08
C ASP A 211 -5.65 19.69 -13.10
N GLY A 212 -5.76 20.52 -14.14
CA GLY A 212 -6.64 20.25 -15.28
C GLY A 212 -6.24 18.97 -16.01
N LEU A 213 -4.94 18.77 -16.27
CA LEU A 213 -4.40 17.57 -16.88
C LEU A 213 -4.65 16.31 -16.02
N PHE A 214 -4.49 16.43 -14.71
CA PHE A 214 -4.82 15.35 -13.77
C PHE A 214 -6.30 14.95 -13.86
N LEU A 215 -7.22 15.92 -13.88
CA LEU A 215 -8.65 15.66 -14.02
C LEU A 215 -9.01 15.05 -15.37
N GLU A 216 -8.44 15.57 -16.46
CA GLU A 216 -8.63 15.00 -17.81
C GLU A 216 -8.24 13.53 -17.84
N SER A 217 -7.07 13.19 -17.29
CA SER A 217 -6.59 11.81 -17.18
C SER A 217 -7.54 10.93 -16.35
N CYS A 218 -8.06 11.45 -15.23
CA CYS A 218 -9.04 10.74 -14.41
C CYS A 218 -10.36 10.49 -15.16
N ARG A 219 -10.87 11.48 -15.89
CA ARG A 219 -12.09 11.37 -16.72
C ARG A 219 -11.91 10.34 -17.82
N GLU A 220 -10.79 10.37 -18.53
CA GLU A 220 -10.46 9.40 -19.58
C GLU A 220 -10.46 7.97 -19.04
N VAL A 221 -9.83 7.75 -17.88
CA VAL A 221 -9.83 6.43 -17.22
C VAL A 221 -11.24 6.04 -16.75
N ALA A 222 -12.02 6.98 -16.19
CA ALA A 222 -13.38 6.71 -15.71
C ALA A 222 -14.28 6.10 -16.78
N THR A 223 -14.12 6.49 -18.05
CA THR A 223 -14.88 5.92 -19.18
C THR A 223 -14.72 4.40 -19.33
N LYS A 224 -13.61 3.84 -18.83
CA LYS A 224 -13.30 2.40 -18.89
C LYS A 224 -13.97 1.62 -17.74
N TYR A 225 -14.54 2.30 -16.74
CA TYR A 225 -15.13 1.70 -15.55
C TYR A 225 -16.57 2.20 -15.31
N PRO A 226 -17.53 1.90 -16.21
CA PRO A 226 -18.89 2.45 -16.14
C PRO A 226 -19.67 2.04 -14.88
N GLY A 227 -19.25 0.98 -14.18
CA GLY A 227 -19.85 0.52 -12.92
C GLY A 227 -19.42 1.31 -11.68
N ILE A 228 -18.47 2.24 -11.81
CA ILE A 228 -17.94 3.06 -10.73
C ILE A 228 -18.36 4.51 -10.95
N LYS A 229 -19.03 5.10 -9.95
CA LYS A 229 -19.40 6.51 -10.00
C LYS A 229 -18.14 7.38 -9.88
N TYR A 230 -17.95 8.29 -10.82
CA TYR A 230 -16.86 9.26 -10.78
C TYR A 230 -17.36 10.63 -10.32
N ASN A 231 -16.66 11.22 -9.34
CA ASN A 231 -16.90 12.58 -8.86
C ASN A 231 -15.59 13.38 -8.87
N GLU A 232 -15.71 14.71 -8.82
CA GLU A 232 -14.59 15.64 -8.67
C GLU A 232 -14.89 16.60 -7.53
N ILE A 233 -13.86 16.94 -6.74
CA ILE A 233 -13.99 17.89 -5.65
C ILE A 233 -12.74 18.75 -5.51
N ILE A 234 -12.94 20.04 -5.30
CA ILE A 234 -11.85 20.97 -5.00
C ILE A 234 -11.34 20.70 -3.57
N VAL A 235 -10.03 20.64 -3.36
CA VAL A 235 -9.37 20.19 -2.12
C VAL A 235 -9.80 20.97 -0.87
N ASP A 236 -10.09 22.25 -0.98
CA ASP A 236 -10.62 23.11 0.08
C ASP A 236 -12.02 22.70 0.51
N ASN A 237 -12.92 22.46 -0.46
CA ASN A 237 -14.23 21.89 -0.14
C ASN A 237 -14.08 20.45 0.39
N CYS A 238 -13.15 19.66 -0.15
CA CYS A 238 -12.86 18.32 0.34
C CYS A 238 -12.49 18.33 1.83
N CYS A 239 -11.62 19.23 2.27
CA CYS A 239 -11.27 19.39 3.68
C CYS A 239 -12.50 19.73 4.54
N MET A 240 -13.34 20.66 4.08
CA MET A 240 -14.58 21.02 4.77
C MET A 240 -15.56 19.84 4.87
N GLN A 241 -15.71 19.07 3.79
CA GLN A 241 -16.57 17.89 3.75
C GLN A 241 -16.04 16.75 4.62
N LEU A 242 -14.73 16.51 4.65
CA LEU A 242 -14.12 15.46 5.47
C LEU A 242 -14.43 15.66 6.95
N VAL A 243 -14.32 16.88 7.47
CA VAL A 243 -14.60 17.16 8.88
C VAL A 243 -16.10 17.30 9.21
N SER A 244 -16.96 17.33 8.20
CA SER A 244 -18.41 17.53 8.38
C SER A 244 -19.21 16.25 8.14
N LYS A 245 -19.01 15.62 6.97
CA LYS A 245 -19.69 14.39 6.51
C LYS A 245 -18.68 13.46 5.79
N PRO A 246 -17.71 12.88 6.50
CA PRO A 246 -16.70 12.01 5.89
C PRO A 246 -17.26 10.75 5.22
N GLU A 247 -18.40 10.23 5.71
CA GLU A 247 -19.06 9.02 5.23
C GLU A 247 -19.53 9.08 3.77
N GLN A 248 -19.56 10.28 3.18
CA GLN A 248 -19.88 10.47 1.76
C GLN A 248 -18.76 9.99 0.82
N PHE A 249 -17.53 9.88 1.33
CA PHE A 249 -16.36 9.49 0.53
C PHE A 249 -16.13 7.97 0.59
N ASP A 250 -15.74 7.41 -0.55
CA ASP A 250 -15.41 6.00 -0.70
C ASP A 250 -13.93 5.85 -1.12
N VAL A 251 -13.62 5.79 -2.42
CA VAL A 251 -12.23 5.89 -2.91
C VAL A 251 -11.94 7.33 -3.34
N MET A 252 -10.81 7.87 -2.92
CA MET A 252 -10.34 9.20 -3.27
C MET A 252 -9.03 9.08 -4.03
N VAL A 253 -8.92 9.71 -5.20
CA VAL A 253 -7.69 9.76 -5.98
C VAL A 253 -7.16 11.19 -6.01
N THR A 254 -5.88 11.38 -5.73
CA THR A 254 -5.30 12.71 -5.56
C THR A 254 -3.90 12.83 -6.17
N PRO A 255 -3.49 14.04 -6.61
CA PRO A 255 -2.09 14.40 -6.75
C PRO A 255 -1.33 14.32 -5.42
N ASN A 256 -0.01 14.44 -5.48
CA ASN A 256 0.90 14.10 -4.40
C ASN A 256 0.67 14.90 -3.10
N LEU A 257 0.74 16.25 -3.14
CA LEU A 257 0.61 17.06 -1.93
C LEU A 257 -0.77 16.94 -1.27
N TYR A 258 -1.84 16.97 -2.06
CA TYR A 258 -3.20 16.90 -1.53
C TYR A 258 -3.47 15.55 -0.88
N GLY A 259 -2.94 14.48 -1.46
CA GLY A 259 -3.06 13.15 -0.90
C GLY A 259 -2.46 13.03 0.49
N ASN A 260 -1.30 13.68 0.72
CA ASN A 260 -0.70 13.71 2.05
C ASN A 260 -1.63 14.36 3.08
N LEU A 261 -2.20 15.52 2.74
CA LEU A 261 -3.08 16.27 3.63
C LEU A 261 -4.38 15.49 3.88
N VAL A 262 -5.04 15.05 2.81
CA VAL A 262 -6.30 14.31 2.86
C VAL A 262 -6.16 13.00 3.64
N ALA A 263 -5.08 12.23 3.40
CA ALA A 263 -4.84 10.98 4.12
C ALA A 263 -4.65 11.22 5.63
N ASN A 264 -3.88 12.23 6.04
CA ASN A 264 -3.69 12.57 7.44
C ASN A 264 -4.99 13.04 8.11
N THR A 265 -5.77 13.89 7.42
CA THR A 265 -7.07 14.34 7.92
C THR A 265 -8.05 13.19 8.07
N ALA A 266 -8.17 12.33 7.04
CA ALA A 266 -9.04 11.15 7.08
C ALA A 266 -8.61 10.16 8.18
N ALA A 267 -7.30 9.95 8.36
CA ALA A 267 -6.77 9.10 9.43
C ALA A 267 -7.13 9.66 10.81
N GLY A 268 -6.96 10.98 11.02
CA GLY A 268 -7.34 11.66 12.27
C GLY A 268 -8.84 11.57 12.58
N ILE A 269 -9.69 11.68 11.55
CA ILE A 269 -11.15 11.51 11.67
C ILE A 269 -11.51 10.07 12.06
N ALA A 270 -10.87 9.08 11.44
CA ALA A 270 -11.23 7.67 11.58
C ALA A 270 -10.71 7.00 12.87
N GLY A 271 -9.76 7.63 13.59
CA GLY A 271 -9.23 7.08 14.86
C GLY A 271 -7.80 7.47 15.21
N GLY A 272 -7.10 8.18 14.32
CA GLY A 272 -5.71 8.59 14.50
C GLY A 272 -4.73 7.78 13.64
N THR A 273 -3.54 8.33 13.44
CA THR A 273 -2.49 7.74 12.59
C THR A 273 -1.95 6.41 13.12
N GLY A 274 -2.00 6.19 14.45
CA GLY A 274 -1.52 4.97 15.12
C GLY A 274 -2.30 3.68 14.78
N VAL A 275 -3.47 3.80 14.14
CA VAL A 275 -4.33 2.66 13.79
C VAL A 275 -4.63 2.52 12.29
N MET A 276 -4.14 3.44 11.45
CA MET A 276 -4.48 3.48 10.03
C MET A 276 -3.39 2.83 9.18
N PRO A 277 -3.70 1.72 8.49
CA PRO A 277 -2.73 1.04 7.66
C PRO A 277 -2.51 1.74 6.32
N GLY A 278 -1.38 1.42 5.69
CA GLY A 278 -1.10 1.84 4.33
C GLY A 278 0.05 1.09 3.67
N GLY A 279 0.36 1.53 2.46
CA GLY A 279 1.45 0.99 1.67
C GLY A 279 1.65 1.80 0.40
N ASN A 280 2.83 1.64 -0.20
CA ASN A 280 3.21 2.22 -1.46
C ASN A 280 3.41 1.10 -2.47
N VAL A 281 2.75 1.20 -3.60
CA VAL A 281 2.69 0.15 -4.61
C VAL A 281 3.20 0.72 -5.92
N GLY A 282 4.13 0.00 -6.52
CA GLY A 282 4.61 0.21 -7.88
C GLY A 282 4.12 -0.90 -8.80
N GLN A 283 4.67 -0.95 -10.02
CA GLN A 283 4.34 -2.03 -10.96
C GLN A 283 4.89 -3.39 -10.50
N ASP A 284 6.13 -3.41 -10.03
CA ASP A 284 6.84 -4.65 -9.67
C ASP A 284 7.09 -4.81 -8.17
N HIS A 285 6.93 -3.75 -7.38
CA HIS A 285 7.34 -3.70 -5.98
C HIS A 285 6.23 -3.14 -5.09
N ALA A 286 6.19 -3.57 -3.84
CA ALA A 286 5.30 -3.01 -2.81
C ALA A 286 6.02 -2.82 -1.49
N VAL A 287 5.81 -1.66 -0.85
CA VAL A 287 6.38 -1.31 0.45
C VAL A 287 5.24 -0.96 1.40
N PHE A 288 5.01 -1.80 2.41
CA PHE A 288 3.97 -1.61 3.42
C PHE A 288 4.52 -0.87 4.64
N GLU A 289 3.76 0.11 5.12
CA GLU A 289 4.16 0.98 6.22
C GLU A 289 2.93 1.54 6.94
N GLN A 290 3.11 2.31 8.01
CA GLN A 290 1.99 3.02 8.62
C GLN A 290 1.39 4.01 7.62
N GLY A 291 0.06 4.05 7.49
CA GLY A 291 -0.58 4.76 6.38
C GLY A 291 -0.45 6.29 6.47
N ALA A 292 -0.40 6.83 7.69
CA ALA A 292 -0.20 8.25 7.90
C ALA A 292 0.92 8.47 8.93
N SER A 293 1.82 9.40 8.62
CA SER A 293 2.91 9.74 9.53
C SER A 293 2.39 10.61 10.67
N ALA A 294 2.57 10.16 11.90
CA ALA A 294 2.21 10.93 13.08
C ALA A 294 3.22 12.04 13.44
N GLY A 295 4.28 12.23 12.65
CA GLY A 295 5.43 13.06 13.05
C GLY A 295 6.19 12.52 14.27
N ASN A 296 5.81 11.36 14.80
CA ASN A 296 6.32 10.78 16.04
C ASN A 296 7.55 9.89 15.84
N VAL A 297 8.11 9.81 14.63
CA VAL A 297 9.31 9.02 14.32
C VAL A 297 10.52 9.49 15.15
N GLY A 298 10.50 10.70 15.72
CA GLY A 298 11.53 11.22 16.64
C GLY A 298 11.12 11.29 18.13
N ASN A 299 10.01 10.69 18.55
CA ASN A 299 9.57 10.81 19.96
C ASN A 299 10.24 9.76 20.86
N GLU A 300 11.46 10.06 21.31
CA GLU A 300 12.29 9.20 22.17
C GLU A 300 11.54 8.70 23.43
N LYS A 301 10.70 9.55 24.03
CA LYS A 301 9.91 9.19 25.22
C LYS A 301 8.96 8.01 24.99
N LEU A 302 8.40 7.86 23.79
CA LEU A 302 7.53 6.72 23.47
C LEU A 302 8.31 5.42 23.29
N VAL A 303 9.54 5.52 22.79
CA VAL A 303 10.46 4.40 22.61
C VAL A 303 10.91 3.87 23.97
N GLU A 304 11.38 4.76 24.85
CA GLU A 304 11.82 4.43 26.21
C GLU A 304 10.70 3.79 27.04
N GLN A 305 9.47 4.31 26.90
CA GLN A 305 8.32 3.82 27.65
C GLN A 305 7.72 2.53 27.07
N LYS A 306 8.14 2.09 25.88
CA LYS A 306 7.56 0.93 25.16
C LYS A 306 6.03 1.02 25.02
N LYS A 307 5.53 2.22 24.70
CA LYS A 307 4.09 2.55 24.62
C LYS A 307 3.62 2.94 23.22
N ALA A 308 4.40 2.58 22.20
CA ALA A 308 4.01 2.79 20.81
C ALA A 308 2.82 1.90 20.42
N ASN A 309 1.88 2.43 19.64
CA ASN A 309 0.76 1.66 19.12
C ASN A 309 1.19 0.84 17.88
N PRO A 310 1.14 -0.50 17.93
CA PRO A 310 1.55 -1.33 16.79
C PRO A 310 0.43 -1.54 15.76
N VAL A 311 -0.80 -1.10 16.02
CA VAL A 311 -1.99 -1.48 15.26
C VAL A 311 -1.91 -1.08 13.79
N ALA A 312 -1.50 0.15 13.47
CA ALA A 312 -1.36 0.58 12.08
C ALA A 312 -0.45 -0.37 11.27
N LEU A 313 0.73 -0.73 11.82
CA LEU A 313 1.67 -1.58 11.11
C LEU A 313 1.23 -3.05 11.09
N LEU A 314 0.55 -3.55 12.13
CA LEU A 314 -0.10 -4.86 12.10
C LEU A 314 -1.13 -4.93 10.96
N LEU A 315 -1.97 -3.92 10.83
CA LEU A 315 -2.95 -3.85 9.74
C LEU A 315 -2.28 -3.66 8.36
N SER A 316 -1.20 -2.90 8.25
CA SER A 316 -0.40 -2.80 7.01
C SER A 316 0.23 -4.13 6.63
N SER A 317 0.68 -4.92 7.62
CA SER A 317 1.20 -6.26 7.36
C SER A 317 0.10 -7.25 6.95
N ALA A 318 -1.16 -7.04 7.35
CA ALA A 318 -2.29 -7.73 6.75
C ALA A 318 -2.51 -7.33 5.28
N MET A 319 -2.32 -6.06 4.91
CA MET A 319 -2.32 -5.65 3.50
C MET A 319 -1.21 -6.34 2.71
N MET A 320 -0.02 -6.45 3.30
CA MET A 320 1.12 -7.19 2.75
C MET A 320 0.79 -8.67 2.50
N LEU A 321 0.17 -9.33 3.47
CA LEU A 321 -0.24 -10.74 3.33
C LEU A 321 -1.25 -10.94 2.20
N ARG A 322 -2.21 -10.01 2.02
CA ARG A 322 -3.13 -10.05 0.86
C ARG A 322 -2.38 -9.87 -0.45
N HIS A 323 -1.41 -8.97 -0.51
CA HIS A 323 -0.56 -8.78 -1.70
C HIS A 323 0.23 -10.05 -2.04
N LEU A 324 0.77 -10.73 -1.02
CA LEU A 324 1.46 -12.01 -1.14
C LEU A 324 0.53 -13.22 -1.40
N GLN A 325 -0.77 -13.01 -1.63
CA GLN A 325 -1.77 -14.06 -1.85
C GLN A 325 -2.00 -15.00 -0.65
N PHE A 326 -1.89 -14.46 0.57
CA PHE A 326 -2.20 -15.13 1.84
C PHE A 326 -3.41 -14.49 2.57
N PRO A 327 -4.61 -14.47 1.95
CA PRO A 327 -5.78 -13.77 2.50
C PRO A 327 -6.26 -14.34 3.84
N SER A 328 -6.18 -15.66 4.05
CA SER A 328 -6.60 -16.29 5.31
C SER A 328 -5.80 -15.77 6.52
N PHE A 329 -4.48 -15.66 6.38
CA PHE A 329 -3.60 -15.09 7.40
C PHE A 329 -3.90 -13.60 7.64
N ALA A 330 -4.16 -12.85 6.57
CA ALA A 330 -4.54 -11.45 6.67
C ALA A 330 -5.87 -11.27 7.42
N ASP A 331 -6.88 -12.09 7.12
CA ASP A 331 -8.21 -12.01 7.73
C ASP A 331 -8.19 -12.41 9.21
N ARG A 332 -7.41 -13.44 9.57
CA ARG A 332 -7.15 -13.83 10.96
C ARG A 332 -6.52 -12.67 11.75
N LEU A 333 -5.47 -12.07 11.22
CA LEU A 333 -4.79 -10.93 11.84
C LEU A 333 -5.72 -9.72 12.02
N VAL A 334 -6.45 -9.32 10.96
CA VAL A 334 -7.40 -8.20 11.02
C VAL A 334 -8.51 -8.46 12.03
N THR A 335 -9.02 -9.69 12.10
CA THR A 335 -10.07 -10.08 13.05
C THR A 335 -9.56 -10.00 14.49
N ALA A 336 -8.39 -10.55 14.77
CA ALA A 336 -7.76 -10.51 16.09
C ALA A 336 -7.54 -9.05 16.56
N VAL A 337 -6.96 -8.21 15.69
CA VAL A 337 -6.75 -6.78 15.99
C VAL A 337 -8.08 -6.07 16.26
N LYS A 338 -9.11 -6.29 15.43
CA LYS A 338 -10.43 -5.68 15.63
C LYS A 338 -11.07 -6.10 16.95
N ARG A 339 -10.95 -7.36 17.37
CA ARG A 339 -11.46 -7.84 18.67
C ARG A 339 -10.78 -7.16 19.84
N VAL A 340 -9.43 -7.08 19.84
CA VAL A 340 -8.66 -6.43 20.92
C VAL A 340 -9.05 -4.96 21.06
N ILE A 341 -9.22 -4.25 19.94
CA ILE A 341 -9.65 -2.84 19.97
C ILE A 341 -11.11 -2.71 20.43
N ALA A 342 -11.99 -3.61 19.99
CA ALA A 342 -13.39 -3.61 20.38
C ALA A 342 -13.60 -3.88 21.88
N GLU A 343 -12.82 -4.78 22.47
CA GLU A 343 -12.84 -5.06 23.92
C GLU A 343 -12.36 -3.86 24.75
N GLY A 344 -11.47 -3.03 24.21
CA GLY A 344 -11.01 -1.81 24.85
C GLY A 344 -10.13 -2.01 26.10
N LYS A 345 -9.75 -3.24 26.45
CA LYS A 345 -8.93 -3.54 27.64
C LYS A 345 -7.47 -3.14 27.45
N TYR A 346 -6.89 -3.44 26.29
CA TYR A 346 -5.48 -3.22 25.97
C TYR A 346 -5.34 -2.08 24.97
N LYS A 347 -5.57 -0.84 25.44
CA LYS A 347 -5.44 0.38 24.62
C LYS A 347 -4.19 1.15 24.99
N THR A 348 -3.41 1.54 23.97
CA THR A 348 -2.28 2.46 24.14
C THR A 348 -2.76 3.89 24.41
N LYS A 349 -1.82 4.77 24.80
CA LYS A 349 -2.11 6.15 25.22
C LYS A 349 -2.81 6.99 24.14
N ASP A 350 -2.43 6.82 22.88
CA ASP A 350 -3.05 7.51 21.74
C ASP A 350 -4.52 7.13 21.53
N LEU A 351 -4.94 5.96 22.01
CA LEU A 351 -6.34 5.50 22.00
C LEU A 351 -7.06 5.75 23.34
N GLY A 352 -6.47 6.58 24.22
CA GLY A 352 -7.03 6.94 25.53
C GLY A 352 -6.84 5.89 26.62
N GLY A 353 -5.95 4.91 26.44
CA GLY A 353 -5.62 3.90 27.44
C GLY A 353 -4.25 4.10 28.10
N SER A 354 -3.78 3.08 28.81
CA SER A 354 -2.48 3.06 29.51
C SER A 354 -1.59 1.87 29.15
N GLY A 355 -2.06 1.01 28.23
CA GLY A 355 -1.38 -0.20 27.82
C GLY A 355 -0.07 0.07 27.07
N THR A 356 0.82 -0.90 27.17
CA THR A 356 2.12 -0.97 26.48
C THR A 356 1.97 -1.62 25.11
N THR A 357 2.98 -1.42 24.25
CA THR A 357 3.06 -2.13 22.96
C THR A 357 2.96 -3.64 23.16
N GLN A 358 3.59 -4.14 24.22
CA GLN A 358 3.68 -5.57 24.51
C GLN A 358 2.31 -6.17 24.87
N GLU A 359 1.56 -5.51 25.75
CA GLU A 359 0.23 -5.97 26.15
C GLU A 359 -0.75 -6.03 24.96
N VAL A 360 -0.66 -5.07 24.03
CA VAL A 360 -1.45 -5.13 22.79
C VAL A 360 -1.06 -6.34 21.95
N VAL A 361 0.24 -6.60 21.77
CA VAL A 361 0.74 -7.75 21.01
C VAL A 361 0.29 -9.07 21.61
N ASP A 362 0.43 -9.24 22.92
CA ASP A 362 0.04 -10.47 23.60
C ASP A 362 -1.48 -10.69 23.52
N ALA A 363 -2.28 -9.62 23.63
CA ALA A 363 -3.73 -9.69 23.44
C ALA A 363 -4.12 -10.07 22.00
N VAL A 364 -3.41 -9.53 21.00
CA VAL A 364 -3.62 -9.89 19.59
C VAL A 364 -3.27 -11.36 19.38
N ILE A 365 -2.13 -11.82 19.90
CA ILE A 365 -1.70 -13.22 19.77
C ILE A 365 -2.73 -14.18 20.41
N ALA A 366 -3.25 -13.83 21.58
CA ALA A 366 -4.28 -14.61 22.26
C ALA A 366 -5.62 -14.69 21.49
N ASN A 367 -5.84 -13.82 20.51
CA ASN A 367 -7.05 -13.76 19.68
C ASN A 367 -6.84 -14.26 18.23
N LEU A 368 -5.67 -14.84 17.93
CA LEU A 368 -5.38 -15.47 16.63
C LEU A 368 -6.06 -16.86 16.53
N ASP A 369 -7.37 -16.88 16.37
CA ASP A 369 -8.12 -18.12 16.07
C ASP A 369 -7.78 -18.66 14.68
#